data_AF-G9PPA9-F1
#
_entry.id   AF-G9PPA9-F1
#
_cell.length_a   1.000
_cell.length_b   1.000
_cell.length_c   1.000
_cell.angle_alpha   90.00
_cell.angle_beta   90.00
_cell.angle_gamma   90.00
#
_symmetry.space_group_name_H-M   'P 1'
#
loop_
_entity.id
_entity.type
_entity.pdbx_description
1 polymer ?
#
loop_
_entity_poly.entity_id
_entity_poly.type
_entity_poly.pdbx_seq_one_letter_code
_entity_poly.pdbx_strand_id
1 'polypeptide(L)'
;MPQREERVAQHLGVLERDGTLVIPSSRTRLILKLIVFSVFTAISAAIILTAPAAPGNSAAPLVLLTMGLALSALFLLASVATYRQLTQRIRLVLTFQGLRLENANGNIIEQVEWRDVEGFRAIRSRAGTIAAIHYYLTDTGRERRREFLATDPIGRNQFLVLKVSWAGKSKSVALPSGFAVSNADLIELLEKARHRYR
;
A
#
# COMPACT_ATOMS: atom_id res chain seq x y z
N MET A 1 -8.87 -23.40 4.02
CA MET A 1 -8.21 -23.05 5.29
C MET A 1 -6.83 -23.71 5.41
N PRO A 2 -6.64 -25.04 5.30
CA PRO A 2 -5.33 -25.68 5.58
C PRO A 2 -4.19 -25.22 4.66
N GLN A 3 -4.42 -25.13 3.34
CA GLN A 3 -3.41 -24.66 2.39
C GLN A 3 -2.91 -23.23 2.64
N ARG A 4 -3.73 -22.37 3.24
CA ARG A 4 -3.33 -20.98 3.56
C ARG A 4 -2.41 -20.96 4.77
N GLU A 5 -2.78 -21.69 5.81
CA GLU A 5 -1.97 -21.82 7.03
C GLU A 5 -0.61 -22.44 6.71
N GLU A 6 -0.58 -23.48 5.84
CA GLU A 6 0.66 -24.09 5.34
C GLU A 6 1.55 -23.07 4.61
N ARG A 7 0.97 -22.27 3.69
CA ARG A 7 1.74 -21.22 3.00
C ARG A 7 2.31 -20.20 3.99
N VAL A 8 1.51 -19.73 4.95
CA VAL A 8 1.97 -18.77 5.96
C VAL A 8 3.06 -19.38 6.84
N ALA A 9 2.89 -20.63 7.27
CA ALA A 9 3.87 -21.38 8.05
C ALA A 9 5.19 -21.56 7.28
N GLN A 10 5.13 -21.85 5.98
CA GLN A 10 6.32 -21.93 5.14
C GLN A 10 7.08 -20.60 5.09
N HIS A 11 6.38 -19.47 4.92
CA HIS A 11 6.99 -18.15 4.91
C HIS A 11 7.62 -17.79 6.27
N LEU A 12 6.96 -18.16 7.37
CA LEU A 12 7.53 -18.01 8.71
C LEU A 12 8.77 -18.89 8.91
N GLY A 13 8.75 -20.13 8.42
CA GLY A 13 9.90 -21.03 8.46
C GLY A 13 11.11 -20.48 7.71
N VAL A 14 10.89 -19.83 6.55
CA VAL A 14 11.96 -19.11 5.83
C VAL A 14 12.50 -17.94 6.66
N LEU A 15 11.62 -17.15 7.27
CA LEU A 15 12.02 -16.05 8.14
C LEU A 15 12.85 -16.55 9.34
N GLU A 16 12.45 -17.67 9.95
CA GLU A 16 13.15 -18.30 11.07
C GLU A 16 14.53 -18.81 10.70
N ARG A 17 14.64 -19.46 9.54
CA ARG A 17 15.90 -20.05 9.07
C ARG A 17 16.90 -18.98 8.61
N ASP A 18 16.43 -18.02 7.83
CA ASP A 18 17.30 -17.10 7.09
C ASP A 18 17.41 -15.72 7.77
N GLY A 19 16.64 -15.48 8.83
CA GLY A 19 16.57 -14.19 9.55
C GLY A 19 15.92 -13.05 8.75
N THR A 20 15.53 -13.32 7.52
CA THR A 20 14.92 -12.38 6.60
C THR A 20 13.99 -13.11 5.63
N LEU A 21 12.83 -12.53 5.39
CA LEU A 21 11.90 -12.95 4.36
C LEU A 21 11.64 -11.79 3.40
N VAL A 22 11.96 -12.00 2.12
CA VAL A 22 11.75 -11.01 1.06
C VAL A 22 10.53 -11.40 0.24
N ILE A 23 9.51 -10.54 0.24
CA ILE A 23 8.28 -10.69 -0.53
C ILE A 23 8.29 -9.66 -1.67
N PRO A 24 8.57 -10.08 -2.92
CA PRO A 24 8.61 -9.17 -4.05
C PRO A 24 7.21 -8.71 -4.47
N SER A 25 7.14 -7.57 -5.14
CA SER A 25 5.94 -7.17 -5.88
C SER A 25 5.65 -8.12 -7.05
N SER A 26 4.38 -8.44 -7.29
CA SER A 26 3.94 -9.22 -8.43
C SER A 26 3.75 -8.32 -9.64
N ARG A 27 4.59 -8.49 -10.68
CA ARG A 27 4.46 -7.72 -11.93
C ARG A 27 3.07 -7.86 -12.55
N THR A 28 2.57 -9.10 -12.65
CA THR A 28 1.25 -9.38 -13.25
C THR A 28 0.14 -8.65 -12.51
N ARG A 29 0.13 -8.69 -11.17
CA ARG A 29 -0.89 -7.99 -10.36
C ARG A 29 -0.80 -6.48 -10.50
N LEU A 30 0.41 -5.92 -10.52
CA LEU A 30 0.61 -4.48 -10.67
C LEU A 30 0.22 -3.99 -12.07
N ILE A 31 0.55 -4.74 -13.12
CA ILE A 31 0.13 -4.42 -14.50
C ILE A 31 -1.40 -4.47 -14.61
N LEU A 32 -2.04 -5.51 -14.09
CA LEU A 32 -3.50 -5.61 -14.09
C LEU A 32 -4.14 -4.43 -13.34
N LYS A 33 -3.58 -4.06 -12.19
CA LYS A 33 -4.04 -2.90 -11.40
C LYS A 33 -3.88 -1.58 -12.17
N LEU A 34 -2.78 -1.41 -12.91
CA LEU A 34 -2.58 -0.24 -13.78
C LEU A 34 -3.64 -0.18 -14.89
N ILE A 35 -3.90 -1.30 -15.57
CA ILE A 35 -4.94 -1.37 -16.62
C ILE A 35 -6.30 -0.94 -16.04
N VAL A 36 -6.66 -1.49 -14.87
CA VAL A 36 -7.92 -1.13 -14.19
C VAL A 36 -7.97 0.37 -13.88
N PHE A 37 -6.90 0.95 -13.32
CA PHE A 37 -6.87 2.38 -13.03
C PHE A 37 -6.89 3.27 -14.28
N SER A 38 -6.27 2.85 -15.38
CA SER A 38 -6.36 3.55 -16.66
C SER A 38 -7.79 3.56 -17.20
N VAL A 39 -8.50 2.44 -17.13
CA VAL A 39 -9.93 2.37 -17.52
C VAL A 39 -10.78 3.31 -16.67
N PHE A 40 -10.62 3.29 -15.33
CA PHE A 40 -11.36 4.20 -14.46
C PHE A 40 -11.02 5.68 -14.68
N THR A 41 -9.77 5.99 -15.01
CA THR A 41 -9.36 7.36 -15.38
C THR A 41 -10.06 7.80 -16.66
N ALA A 42 -10.14 6.94 -17.67
CA ALA A 42 -10.83 7.23 -18.92
C ALA A 42 -12.35 7.42 -18.71
N ILE A 43 -12.98 6.59 -17.88
CA ILE A 43 -14.40 6.77 -17.49
C ILE A 43 -14.59 8.12 -16.79
N SER A 44 -13.69 8.48 -15.88
CA SER A 44 -13.76 9.77 -15.15
C SER A 44 -13.62 10.97 -16.11
N ALA A 45 -12.73 10.87 -17.10
CA ALA A 45 -12.60 11.87 -18.15
C ALA A 45 -13.86 11.97 -19.02
N ALA A 46 -14.48 10.84 -19.38
CA ALA A 46 -15.75 10.84 -20.10
C ALA A 46 -16.86 11.56 -19.32
N ILE A 47 -16.97 11.31 -18.01
CA ILE A 47 -17.93 12.01 -17.12
C ILE A 47 -17.71 13.53 -17.19
N ILE A 48 -16.46 13.99 -17.12
CA ILE A 48 -16.12 15.43 -17.21
C ILE A 48 -16.57 16.00 -18.56
N LEU A 49 -16.31 15.29 -19.67
CA LEU A 49 -16.65 15.75 -21.02
C LEU A 49 -18.16 15.80 -21.26
N THR A 50 -18.93 14.89 -20.68
CA THR A 50 -20.39 14.84 -20.84
C THR A 50 -21.15 15.72 -19.85
N ALA A 51 -20.49 16.19 -18.78
CA ALA A 51 -21.11 16.96 -17.71
C ALA A 51 -21.88 18.21 -18.20
N PRO A 52 -21.40 19.00 -19.18
CA PRO A 52 -22.15 20.16 -19.69
C PRO A 52 -23.46 19.78 -20.39
N ALA A 53 -23.57 18.57 -20.93
CA ALA A 53 -24.76 18.05 -21.62
C ALA A 53 -25.68 17.26 -20.68
N ALA A 54 -25.43 17.28 -19.37
CA ALA A 54 -26.17 16.48 -18.42
C ALA A 54 -27.63 16.93 -18.30
N PRO A 55 -28.61 16.06 -18.56
CA PRO A 55 -30.02 16.38 -18.34
C PRO A 55 -30.29 16.45 -16.84
N GLY A 56 -30.98 17.50 -16.37
CA GLY A 56 -31.31 17.66 -14.97
C GLY A 56 -31.39 19.12 -14.52
N ASN A 57 -31.40 19.33 -13.20
CA ASN A 57 -31.36 20.67 -12.61
C ASN A 57 -30.00 21.35 -12.85
N SER A 58 -29.94 22.66 -12.64
CA SER A 58 -28.75 23.49 -12.89
C SER A 58 -27.50 23.06 -12.11
N ALA A 59 -27.64 22.24 -11.07
CA ALA A 59 -26.52 21.72 -10.27
C ALA A 59 -25.89 20.45 -10.86
N ALA A 60 -26.58 19.70 -11.73
CA ALA A 60 -26.12 18.41 -12.24
C ALA A 60 -24.76 18.48 -12.98
N PRO A 61 -24.50 19.47 -13.86
CA PRO A 61 -23.19 19.63 -14.50
C PRO A 61 -22.05 19.84 -13.49
N LEU A 62 -22.28 20.66 -12.46
CA LEU A 62 -21.27 20.97 -11.45
C LEU A 62 -20.94 19.73 -10.61
N VAL A 63 -21.94 18.95 -10.21
CA VAL A 63 -21.76 17.69 -9.48
C VAL A 63 -20.97 16.68 -10.30
N LEU A 64 -21.29 16.53 -11.58
CA LEU A 64 -20.57 15.60 -12.46
C LEU A 64 -19.12 16.03 -12.71
N LEU A 65 -18.85 17.33 -12.91
CA LEU A 65 -17.50 17.86 -13.06
C LEU A 65 -16.67 17.62 -11.79
N THR A 66 -17.20 17.98 -10.62
CA THR A 66 -16.50 17.78 -9.35
C THR A 66 -16.22 16.30 -9.07
N MET A 67 -17.20 15.42 -9.31
CA MET A 67 -17.02 13.98 -9.16
C MET A 67 -15.98 13.44 -10.15
N GLY A 68 -16.08 13.82 -11.43
CA GLY A 68 -15.15 13.38 -12.47
C GLY A 68 -13.71 13.82 -12.20
N LEU A 69 -13.51 15.07 -11.73
CA LEU A 69 -12.18 15.57 -11.34
C LEU A 69 -11.64 14.84 -10.11
N ALA A 70 -12.45 14.62 -9.08
CA ALA A 70 -12.04 13.90 -7.88
C ALA A 70 -11.63 12.46 -8.19
N LEU A 71 -12.42 11.74 -9.01
CA LEU A 71 -12.11 10.39 -9.44
C LEU A 71 -10.85 10.36 -10.33
N SER A 72 -10.72 11.29 -11.27
CA SER A 72 -9.52 11.40 -12.13
C SER A 72 -8.26 11.60 -11.30
N ALA A 73 -8.28 12.53 -10.33
CA ALA A 73 -7.16 12.77 -9.43
C ALA A 73 -6.80 11.52 -8.62
N LEU A 74 -7.81 10.82 -8.07
CA LEU A 74 -7.62 9.59 -7.31
C LEU A 74 -6.96 8.48 -8.16
N PHE A 75 -7.49 8.18 -9.34
CA PHE A 75 -6.98 7.10 -10.19
C PHE A 75 -5.64 7.43 -10.84
N LEU A 76 -5.36 8.70 -11.15
CA LEU A 76 -4.04 9.14 -11.60
C LEU A 76 -3.00 8.96 -10.50
N LEU A 77 -3.27 9.42 -9.28
CA LEU A 77 -2.37 9.23 -8.13
C LEU A 77 -2.11 7.74 -7.86
N ALA A 78 -3.17 6.93 -7.88
CA ALA A 78 -3.06 5.48 -7.69
C ALA A 78 -2.26 4.80 -8.82
N SER A 79 -2.41 5.27 -10.06
CA SER A 79 -1.64 4.80 -11.22
C SER A 79 -0.15 5.13 -11.07
N VAL A 80 0.20 6.37 -10.73
CA VAL A 80 1.60 6.76 -10.53
C VAL A 80 2.23 5.96 -9.39
N ALA A 81 1.53 5.78 -8.27
CA ALA A 81 2.02 4.97 -7.16
C ALA A 81 2.27 3.50 -7.57
N THR A 82 1.33 2.91 -8.32
CA THR A 82 1.44 1.51 -8.80
C THR A 82 2.55 1.36 -9.84
N TYR A 83 2.68 2.34 -10.75
CA TYR A 83 3.73 2.38 -11.76
C TYR A 83 5.11 2.47 -11.12
N ARG A 84 5.28 3.32 -10.10
CA ARG A 84 6.54 3.40 -9.33
C ARG A 84 6.84 2.10 -8.59
N GLN A 85 5.83 1.49 -7.95
CA GLN A 85 6.01 0.19 -7.30
C GLN A 85 6.52 -0.88 -8.28
N LEU A 86 6.01 -0.86 -9.51
CA LEU A 86 6.44 -1.76 -10.58
C LEU A 86 7.86 -1.47 -11.07
N THR A 87 8.17 -0.21 -11.41
CA THR A 87 9.47 0.17 -11.99
C THR A 87 10.61 0.09 -10.98
N GLN A 88 10.36 0.48 -9.73
CA GLN A 88 11.34 0.41 -8.64
C GLN A 88 11.43 -0.98 -8.01
N ARG A 89 10.58 -1.91 -8.45
CA ARG A 89 10.50 -3.31 -7.99
C ARG A 89 10.46 -3.40 -6.46
N ILE A 90 9.51 -2.69 -5.88
CA ILE A 90 9.40 -2.59 -4.43
C ILE A 90 9.12 -3.97 -3.85
N ARG A 91 9.77 -4.25 -2.74
CA ARG A 91 9.66 -5.51 -2.00
C ARG A 91 9.41 -5.22 -0.53
N LEU A 92 8.63 -6.09 0.09
CA LEU A 92 8.43 -6.11 1.52
C LEU A 92 9.45 -7.06 2.13
N VAL A 93 10.25 -6.58 3.06
CA VAL A 93 11.26 -7.35 3.77
C VAL A 93 10.82 -7.48 5.23
N LEU A 94 10.67 -8.71 5.70
CA LEU A 94 10.41 -9.00 7.11
C LEU A 94 11.69 -9.51 7.75
N THR A 95 11.97 -9.06 8.96
CA THR A 95 13.11 -9.52 9.78
C THR A 95 12.62 -9.81 11.20
N PHE A 96 13.50 -10.32 12.07
CA PHE A 96 13.18 -10.45 13.49
C PHE A 96 12.94 -9.11 14.19
N GLN A 97 13.45 -8.00 13.65
CA GLN A 97 13.28 -6.68 14.25
C GLN A 97 11.98 -6.00 13.82
N GLY A 98 11.54 -6.23 12.58
CA GLY A 98 10.43 -5.49 12.02
C GLY A 98 10.15 -5.79 10.56
N LEU A 99 9.45 -4.85 9.92
CA LEU A 99 9.23 -4.86 8.47
C LEU A 99 9.85 -3.62 7.83
N ARG A 100 10.28 -3.78 6.57
CA ARG A 100 10.85 -2.73 5.73
C ARG A 100 10.25 -2.80 4.33
N LEU A 101 10.01 -1.66 3.72
CA LEU A 101 9.76 -1.54 2.29
C LEU A 101 11.04 -1.06 1.63
N GLU A 102 11.50 -1.80 0.64
CA GLU A 102 12.74 -1.52 -0.08
C GLU A 102 12.49 -1.49 -1.58
N ASN A 103 13.30 -0.75 -2.33
CA ASN A 103 13.36 -0.88 -3.79
C ASN A 103 14.40 -1.93 -4.22
N ALA A 104 14.53 -2.19 -5.53
CA ALA A 104 15.53 -3.13 -6.07
C ALA A 104 16.98 -2.82 -5.69
N ASN A 105 17.30 -1.56 -5.41
CA ASN A 105 18.65 -1.12 -5.06
C ASN A 105 18.96 -1.30 -3.57
N GLY A 106 18.01 -1.84 -2.78
CA GLY A 106 18.13 -1.96 -1.32
C GLY A 106 17.87 -0.66 -0.57
N ASN A 107 17.42 0.40 -1.25
CA ASN A 107 17.10 1.65 -0.57
C ASN A 107 15.80 1.50 0.21
N ILE A 108 15.84 1.85 1.50
CA ILE A 108 14.68 1.78 2.39
C ILE A 108 13.73 2.95 2.07
N ILE A 109 12.45 2.62 1.95
CA ILE A 109 11.34 3.53 1.66
C ILE A 109 10.54 3.81 2.92
N GLU A 110 10.32 2.76 3.71
CA GLU A 110 9.54 2.75 4.95
C GLU A 110 10.09 1.63 5.84
N GLN A 111 10.10 1.83 7.15
CA GLN A 111 10.49 0.81 8.11
C GLN A 111 9.74 0.97 9.41
N VAL A 112 9.47 -0.15 10.08
CA VAL A 112 8.89 -0.14 11.42
C VAL A 112 9.30 -1.41 12.16
N GLU A 113 9.61 -1.27 13.44
CA GLU A 113 9.94 -2.39 14.32
C GLU A 113 8.67 -3.04 14.89
N TRP A 114 8.70 -4.34 15.20
CA TRP A 114 7.52 -5.06 15.71
C TRP A 114 6.97 -4.47 17.01
N ARG A 115 7.88 -4.02 17.90
CA ARG A 115 7.52 -3.35 19.17
C ARG A 115 6.75 -2.05 18.99
N ASP A 116 6.93 -1.40 17.84
CA ASP A 116 6.32 -0.10 17.50
C ASP A 116 4.98 -0.24 16.78
N VAL A 117 4.56 -1.47 16.48
CA VAL A 117 3.28 -1.77 15.84
C VAL A 117 2.25 -2.19 16.89
N GLU A 118 1.12 -1.48 16.98
CA GLU A 118 -0.06 -1.84 17.78
C GLU A 118 -0.80 -3.03 17.18
N GLY A 119 -0.92 -3.08 15.85
CA GLY A 119 -1.57 -4.17 15.14
C GLY A 119 -1.79 -3.86 13.66
N PHE A 120 -2.36 -4.83 12.95
CA PHE A 120 -2.71 -4.72 11.54
C PHE A 120 -4.24 -4.67 11.38
N ARG A 121 -4.74 -3.96 10.36
CA ARG A 121 -6.15 -4.03 9.96
C ARG A 121 -6.27 -4.14 8.45
N ALA A 122 -7.12 -5.06 8.02
CA ALA A 122 -7.53 -5.19 6.64
C ALA A 122 -8.71 -4.28 6.32
N ILE A 123 -8.61 -3.50 5.25
CA ILE A 123 -9.77 -2.87 4.61
C ILE A 123 -10.30 -3.85 3.58
N ARG A 124 -11.55 -4.26 3.74
CA ARG A 124 -12.23 -5.15 2.80
C ARG A 124 -12.99 -4.35 1.76
N SER A 125 -12.96 -4.82 0.52
CA SER A 125 -13.84 -4.34 -0.53
C SER A 125 -15.28 -4.79 -0.26
N ARG A 126 -16.24 -4.21 -0.99
CA ARG A 126 -17.65 -4.67 -0.96
C ARG A 126 -17.80 -6.14 -1.35
N ALA A 127 -16.88 -6.68 -2.15
CA ALA A 127 -16.84 -8.09 -2.53
C ALA A 127 -16.17 -8.99 -1.48
N GLY A 128 -15.84 -8.47 -0.29
CA GLY A 128 -15.27 -9.22 0.83
C GLY A 128 -13.75 -9.48 0.72
N THR A 129 -13.11 -9.09 -0.39
CA THR A 129 -11.67 -9.24 -0.61
C THR A 129 -10.87 -8.17 0.16
N ILE A 130 -9.69 -8.51 0.68
CA ILE A 130 -8.84 -7.53 1.36
C ILE A 130 -8.20 -6.60 0.31
N ALA A 131 -8.66 -5.36 0.27
CA ALA A 131 -8.21 -4.34 -0.68
C ALA A 131 -6.92 -3.65 -0.23
N ALA A 132 -6.76 -3.40 1.07
CA ALA A 132 -5.59 -2.76 1.65
C ALA A 132 -5.31 -3.30 3.06
N ILE A 133 -4.05 -3.22 3.47
CA ILE A 133 -3.61 -3.56 4.83
C ILE A 133 -3.00 -2.30 5.41
N HIS A 134 -3.41 -1.96 6.63
CA HIS A 134 -2.79 -0.89 7.42
C HIS A 134 -2.12 -1.47 8.64
N TYR A 135 -0.97 -0.94 9.02
CA TYR A 135 -0.43 -1.11 10.36
C TYR A 135 -0.63 0.15 11.18
N TYR A 136 -0.90 -0.03 12.47
CA TYR A 136 -1.11 1.05 13.44
C TYR A 136 0.11 1.14 14.33
N LEU A 137 0.57 2.36 14.55
CA LEU A 137 1.77 2.67 15.33
C LEU A 137 1.41 3.01 16.77
N THR A 138 2.26 2.57 17.69
CA THR A 138 2.29 3.13 19.05
C THR A 138 2.69 4.60 18.99
N ASP A 139 2.53 5.35 20.09
CA ASP A 139 3.00 6.74 20.12
C ASP A 139 4.52 6.82 19.90
N THR A 140 5.31 5.96 20.56
CA THR A 140 6.76 5.85 20.34
C THR A 140 7.09 5.45 18.89
N GLY A 141 6.34 4.51 18.32
CA GLY A 141 6.51 4.09 16.92
C GLY A 141 6.24 5.23 15.94
N ARG A 142 5.27 6.10 16.23
CA ARG A 142 4.97 7.30 15.44
C ARG A 142 6.13 8.28 15.49
N GLU A 143 6.73 8.49 16.66
CA GLU A 143 7.88 9.38 16.84
C GLU A 143 9.12 8.87 16.09
N ARG A 144 9.49 7.61 16.28
CA ARG A 144 10.62 7.00 15.57
C ARG A 144 10.41 6.98 14.06
N ARG A 145 9.19 6.69 13.61
CA ARG A 145 8.86 6.80 12.19
C ARG A 145 9.07 8.23 11.72
N ARG A 146 8.55 9.24 12.42
CA ARG A 146 8.74 10.65 12.06
C ARG A 146 10.22 11.03 11.99
N GLU A 147 11.05 10.59 12.92
CA GLU A 147 12.50 10.78 12.89
C GLU A 147 13.14 10.12 11.67
N PHE A 148 12.80 8.85 11.39
CA PHE A 148 13.24 8.15 10.18
C PHE A 148 12.81 8.87 8.91
N LEU A 149 11.62 9.47 8.88
CA LEU A 149 11.17 10.24 7.71
C LEU A 149 11.88 11.57 7.57
N ALA A 150 12.35 12.16 8.67
CA ALA A 150 13.10 13.41 8.69
C ALA A 150 14.53 13.26 8.15
N THR A 151 15.10 12.04 8.16
CA THR A 151 16.41 11.76 7.54
C THR A 151 16.37 11.70 6.00
N ASP A 152 15.19 11.86 5.42
CA ASP A 152 14.94 11.88 3.98
C ASP A 152 15.48 10.65 3.23
N PRO A 153 15.03 9.44 3.57
CA PRO A 153 15.61 8.20 3.05
C PRO A 153 15.53 8.14 1.53
N ILE A 154 16.65 7.79 0.89
CA ILE A 154 16.83 7.83 -0.58
C ILE A 154 15.70 7.08 -1.31
N GLY A 155 15.30 5.91 -0.80
CA GLY A 155 14.22 5.12 -1.39
C GLY A 155 12.87 5.84 -1.34
N ARG A 156 12.59 6.58 -0.27
CA ARG A 156 11.35 7.34 -0.08
C ARG A 156 11.23 8.51 -1.04
N ASN A 157 12.32 9.23 -1.28
CA ASN A 157 12.37 10.31 -2.27
C ASN A 157 12.03 9.83 -3.68
N GLN A 158 12.47 8.61 -4.00
CA GLN A 158 12.16 7.98 -5.27
C GLN A 158 10.70 7.48 -5.31
N PHE A 159 10.13 7.09 -4.16
CA PHE A 159 8.81 6.44 -4.11
C PHE A 159 7.60 7.40 -4.04
N LEU A 160 7.66 8.47 -3.22
CA LEU A 160 6.47 9.30 -2.97
C LEU A 160 6.23 10.37 -4.04
N VAL A 161 4.98 10.48 -4.51
CA VAL A 161 4.47 11.53 -5.41
C VAL A 161 4.20 12.84 -4.64
N LEU A 162 3.96 12.73 -3.33
CA LEU A 162 3.73 13.86 -2.45
C LEU A 162 4.47 13.58 -1.13
N LYS A 163 5.49 14.37 -0.81
CA LYS A 163 5.97 14.50 0.58
C LYS A 163 4.85 15.16 1.38
N VAL A 164 3.81 14.40 1.73
CA VAL A 164 2.72 14.97 2.51
C VAL A 164 3.21 15.14 3.94
N SER A 165 3.27 16.39 4.39
CA SER A 165 3.77 16.77 5.72
C SER A 165 3.03 16.08 6.87
N TRP A 166 1.81 15.60 6.64
CA TRP A 166 1.03 14.82 7.61
C TRP A 166 1.35 13.32 7.62
N ALA A 167 2.06 12.78 6.62
CA ALA A 167 2.33 11.36 6.52
C ALA A 167 3.14 10.82 7.72
N GLY A 168 4.03 11.64 8.30
CA GLY A 168 4.76 11.33 9.53
C GLY A 168 3.97 11.53 10.82
N LYS A 169 2.82 12.19 10.77
CA LYS A 169 1.91 12.40 11.91
C LYS A 169 0.82 11.33 12.00
N SER A 170 0.64 10.54 10.94
CA SER A 170 -0.40 9.51 10.89
C SER A 170 -0.13 8.38 11.88
N LYS A 171 -1.16 7.98 12.63
CA LYS A 171 -1.14 6.79 13.50
C LYS A 171 -1.21 5.47 12.70
N SER A 172 -1.71 5.52 11.48
CA SER A 172 -1.78 4.35 10.60
C SER A 172 -0.99 4.56 9.31
N VAL A 173 -0.49 3.46 8.76
CA VAL A 173 0.27 3.46 7.52
C VAL A 173 -0.28 2.38 6.60
N ALA A 174 -0.61 2.77 5.37
CA ALA A 174 -1.05 1.85 4.33
C ALA A 174 0.16 1.09 3.76
N LEU A 175 0.10 -0.24 3.77
CA LEU A 175 1.03 -1.05 2.99
C LEU A 175 0.63 -1.02 1.50
N PRO A 176 1.60 -0.96 0.58
CA PRO A 176 1.34 -1.19 -0.82
C PRO A 176 0.64 -2.55 -1.03
N SER A 177 -0.27 -2.62 -2.00
CA SER A 177 -0.86 -3.89 -2.42
C SER A 177 -0.17 -4.44 -3.66
N GLY A 178 -0.47 -5.67 -4.06
CA GLY A 178 0.10 -6.27 -5.27
C GLY A 178 1.43 -6.99 -5.07
N PHE A 179 1.75 -7.38 -3.83
CA PHE A 179 2.82 -8.33 -3.56
C PHE A 179 2.53 -9.72 -4.16
N ALA A 180 3.57 -10.54 -4.30
CA ALA A 180 3.47 -11.92 -4.76
C ALA A 180 2.55 -12.76 -3.85
N VAL A 181 2.62 -12.51 -2.55
CA VAL A 181 1.72 -13.09 -1.54
C VAL A 181 0.35 -12.40 -1.62
N SER A 182 -0.74 -13.16 -1.40
CA SER A 182 -2.09 -12.58 -1.36
C SER A 182 -2.25 -11.66 -0.14
N ASN A 183 -3.10 -10.63 -0.21
CA ASN A 183 -3.34 -9.76 0.95
C ASN A 183 -3.90 -10.54 2.17
N ALA A 184 -4.63 -11.63 1.92
CA ALA A 184 -5.15 -12.50 2.97
C ALA A 184 -4.02 -13.26 3.69
N ASP A 185 -3.13 -13.88 2.94
CA ASP A 185 -1.98 -14.59 3.51
C ASP A 185 -1.01 -13.60 4.14
N LEU A 186 -0.86 -12.41 3.55
CA LEU A 186 0.06 -11.37 4.02
C LEU A 186 -0.34 -10.79 5.38
N ILE A 187 -1.61 -10.45 5.60
CA ILE A 187 -2.02 -9.90 6.90
C ILE A 187 -1.80 -10.92 8.03
N GLU A 188 -2.09 -12.20 7.77
CA GLU A 188 -1.88 -13.27 8.74
C GLU A 188 -0.39 -13.51 9.01
N LEU A 189 0.44 -13.49 7.97
CA LEU A 189 1.89 -13.58 8.09
C LEU A 189 2.44 -12.44 8.95
N LEU A 190 1.99 -11.20 8.72
CA LEU A 190 2.40 -10.02 9.48
C LEU A 190 1.98 -10.11 10.96
N GLU A 191 0.75 -10.56 11.22
CA GLU A 191 0.26 -10.75 12.59
C GLU A 191 1.03 -11.84 13.33
N LYS A 192 1.26 -12.99 12.68
CA LYS A 192 2.05 -14.09 13.27
C LYS A 192 3.51 -13.70 13.50
N ALA A 193 4.16 -13.05 12.53
CA ALA A 193 5.53 -12.57 12.67
C ALA A 193 5.64 -11.57 13.83
N ARG A 194 4.74 -10.58 13.89
CA ARG A 194 4.70 -9.63 15.00
C ARG A 194 4.48 -10.33 16.34
N HIS A 195 3.54 -11.27 16.44
CA HIS A 195 3.26 -11.95 17.71
C HIS A 195 4.47 -12.76 18.20
N ARG A 196 5.24 -13.33 17.28
CA ARG A 196 6.40 -14.16 17.60
C ARG A 196 7.67 -13.36 17.96
N TYR A 197 7.83 -12.17 17.39
CA TYR A 197 9.07 -11.37 17.50
C TYR A 197 8.90 -10.00 18.18
N ARG A 198 7.72 -9.72 18.75
CA ARG A 198 7.47 -8.56 19.63
C ARG A 198 7.77 -8.93 21.07
#